data_AF-A0A0V0X330-F1
#
_entry.id   AF-A0A0V0X330-F1
#
_cell.length_a   1.000
_cell.length_b   1.000
_cell.length_c   1.000
_cell.angle_alpha   90.00
_cell.angle_beta   90.00
_cell.angle_gamma   90.00
#
_symmetry.space_group_name_H-M   'P 1'
#
loop_
_entity.id
_entity.type
_entity.pdbx_description
1 polymer ?
#
loop_
_entity_poly.entity_id
_entity_poly.type
_entity_poly.pdbx_seq_one_letter_code
_entity_poly.pdbx_strand_id
1 'polypeptide(L)'
;MASRMRRPNTNVYRSRLVYGAHSSSTNQPTTSRSSGVRRTVNKSVFERISGRLSVSKRQKSTAATARASGWTRITVRNGKDLSGSEIIAALEDFLKSPVHPFCISNLDNSDVTFYVRKSEEGSAILSASRRATTSSGRKLIIETQSASPPCIELVDSDKEVLKQVLDSLFCAGTHHLNLGCFSQNTVIRNHREYMPVNRNSVMLAIAILLSEQGGVIHSIDLSNNRLRHLDYLANLVSFTRNVIALDLNENQVDSVDELRKLSGWKLSQLNVKQNPFYKDFKSESEYHRAMLSVFPQLTLLDGVPVVKEETVNFGLDVPTVSAAQINWPPALGSFLVNDELKDLLIRFFMEYYSCFDSTETSQREKLLHAYTKTSLFSLTADVSYSTKDW
;
A
#
# COMPACT_ATOMS: atom_id res chain seq x y z
N MET A 1 4.63 55.86 -49.65
CA MET A 1 4.76 55.65 -48.19
C MET A 1 5.37 54.28 -47.95
N ALA A 2 6.58 54.25 -47.40
CA ALA A 2 7.28 53.01 -47.06
C ALA A 2 6.82 52.51 -45.68
N SER A 3 6.64 51.19 -45.53
CA SER A 3 6.86 50.53 -44.25
C SER A 3 7.33 49.09 -44.46
N ARG A 4 8.42 48.79 -43.78
CA ARG A 4 9.29 47.61 -43.91
C ARG A 4 8.63 46.40 -43.25
N MET A 5 8.47 45.30 -43.99
CA MET A 5 8.26 43.98 -43.39
C MET A 5 9.62 43.39 -42.95
N ARG A 6 9.71 43.05 -41.67
CA ARG A 6 10.87 42.40 -41.05
C ARG A 6 10.97 40.94 -41.50
N ARG A 7 12.20 40.49 -41.79
CA ARG A 7 12.54 39.09 -42.06
C ARG A 7 12.47 38.25 -40.76
N PRO A 8 12.00 36.99 -40.80
CA PRO A 8 12.15 36.06 -39.69
C PRO A 8 13.56 35.44 -39.65
N ASN A 9 14.07 35.29 -38.43
CA ASN A 9 15.38 34.74 -38.10
C ASN A 9 15.43 33.23 -38.35
N THR A 10 16.44 32.75 -39.10
CA THR A 10 16.80 31.34 -39.19
C THR A 10 17.74 30.98 -38.04
N ASN A 11 17.23 30.32 -36.99
CA ASN A 11 18.08 29.64 -36.01
C ASN A 11 17.96 28.12 -36.16
N VAL A 12 19.09 27.55 -36.54
CA VAL A 12 19.38 26.14 -36.79
C VAL A 12 19.34 25.38 -35.47
N TYR A 13 18.42 24.42 -35.31
CA TYR A 13 18.50 23.39 -34.27
C TYR A 13 19.15 22.13 -34.86
N ARG A 14 20.38 21.84 -34.43
CA ARG A 14 21.10 20.58 -34.68
C ARG A 14 20.52 19.49 -33.78
N SER A 15 19.90 18.47 -34.36
CA SER A 15 19.66 17.18 -33.72
C SER A 15 20.91 16.28 -33.89
N ARG A 16 21.50 15.83 -32.78
CA ARG A 16 22.55 14.80 -32.78
C ARG A 16 21.90 13.44 -32.57
N LEU A 17 21.80 12.66 -33.64
CA LEU A 17 21.66 11.20 -33.59
C LEU A 17 23.05 10.61 -33.29
N VAL A 18 23.16 9.73 -32.28
CA VAL A 18 24.33 8.89 -32.07
C VAL A 18 23.89 7.43 -32.08
N TYR A 19 24.42 6.70 -33.05
CA TYR A 19 24.29 5.27 -33.27
C TYR A 19 24.94 4.47 -32.14
N GLY A 20 24.28 3.39 -31.71
CA GLY A 20 24.89 2.36 -30.86
C GLY A 20 25.78 1.44 -31.68
N ALA A 21 26.98 1.17 -31.19
CA ALA A 21 27.88 0.14 -31.69
C ALA A 21 28.36 -0.75 -30.54
N HIS A 22 28.42 -2.05 -30.82
CA HIS A 22 28.82 -3.15 -29.94
C HIS A 22 30.28 -3.05 -29.44
N SER A 23 30.57 -3.59 -28.25
CA SER A 23 31.70 -4.52 -28.04
C SER A 23 31.80 -5.11 -26.62
N SER A 24 31.87 -6.45 -26.61
CA SER A 24 32.68 -7.37 -25.79
C SER A 24 32.71 -7.33 -24.26
N SER A 25 32.33 -8.49 -23.71
CA SER A 25 32.61 -8.97 -22.35
C SER A 25 34.07 -9.37 -22.16
N THR A 26 34.63 -9.17 -20.98
CA THR A 26 35.73 -10.00 -20.45
C THR A 26 35.70 -9.99 -18.91
N ASN A 27 35.69 -11.18 -18.32
CA ASN A 27 35.77 -11.45 -16.89
C ASN A 27 37.19 -11.25 -16.35
N GLN A 28 37.34 -10.73 -15.12
CA GLN A 28 38.14 -11.33 -14.02
C GLN A 28 38.15 -10.43 -12.75
N PRO A 29 38.42 -11.01 -11.57
CA PRO A 29 37.86 -10.58 -10.29
C PRO A 29 38.84 -9.77 -9.42
N THR A 30 38.31 -8.91 -8.55
CA THR A 30 39.10 -8.31 -7.47
C THR A 30 38.40 -8.42 -6.12
N THR A 31 39.15 -9.00 -5.19
CA THR A 31 38.89 -9.09 -3.76
C THR A 31 38.94 -7.71 -3.10
N SER A 32 38.06 -7.41 -2.14
CA SER A 32 38.46 -7.02 -0.77
C SER A 32 37.31 -6.49 0.10
N ARG A 33 37.33 -7.01 1.35
CA ARG A 33 37.10 -6.35 2.64
C ARG A 33 35.70 -5.88 3.05
N SER A 34 35.29 -6.55 4.13
CA SER A 34 34.25 -6.23 5.10
C SER A 34 34.26 -4.78 5.61
N SER A 35 33.08 -4.17 5.67
CA SER A 35 32.73 -3.15 6.64
C SER A 35 31.27 -3.36 7.07
N GLY A 36 31.07 -3.50 8.39
CA GLY A 36 29.79 -3.83 9.00
C GLY A 36 28.78 -2.70 8.86
N VAL A 37 27.59 -3.05 8.37
CA VAL A 37 26.43 -2.15 8.34
C VAL A 37 25.54 -2.47 9.53
N ARG A 38 25.48 -1.53 10.49
CA ARG A 38 24.46 -1.51 11.55
C ARG A 38 23.08 -1.30 10.91
N ARG A 39 22.16 -2.21 11.23
CA ARG A 39 20.75 -2.26 10.78
C ARG A 39 19.96 -1.04 11.28
N THR A 40 19.37 -0.25 10.37
CA THR A 40 18.40 0.83 10.66
C THR A 40 17.05 0.65 9.93
N VAL A 41 16.72 -0.56 9.48
CA VAL A 41 15.61 -0.78 8.54
C VAL A 41 14.21 -0.82 9.22
N ASN A 42 14.11 -1.07 10.52
CA ASN A 42 12.80 -1.41 11.13
C ASN A 42 11.88 -0.23 11.52
N LYS A 43 12.42 0.96 11.81
CA LYS A 43 11.59 2.07 12.35
C LYS A 43 10.59 2.62 11.31
N SER A 44 11.03 2.73 10.05
CA SER A 44 10.20 3.30 8.96
C SER A 44 9.01 2.42 8.55
N VAL A 45 9.14 1.10 8.67
CA VAL A 45 8.08 0.14 8.33
C VAL A 45 7.02 0.14 9.41
N PHE A 46 7.43 0.15 10.68
CA PHE A 46 6.52 0.24 11.82
C PHE A 46 5.66 1.51 11.78
N GLU A 47 6.26 2.68 11.53
CA GLU A 47 5.54 3.95 11.43
C GLU A 47 4.53 3.96 10.27
N ARG A 48 4.87 3.33 9.13
CA ARG A 48 3.93 3.18 8.00
C ARG A 48 2.75 2.27 8.35
N ILE A 49 2.98 1.18 9.08
CA ILE A 49 1.92 0.23 9.45
C ILE A 49 1.02 0.82 10.55
N SER A 50 1.62 1.35 11.62
CA SER A 50 0.89 2.01 12.71
C SER A 50 0.12 3.26 12.23
N GLY A 51 0.71 4.03 11.32
CA GLY A 51 0.05 5.15 10.65
C GLY A 51 -1.21 4.73 9.89
N ARG A 52 -1.19 3.63 9.15
CA ARG A 52 -2.37 3.10 8.43
C ARG A 52 -3.51 2.68 9.37
N LEU A 53 -3.17 2.07 10.50
CA LEU A 53 -4.15 1.71 11.54
C LEU A 53 -4.80 2.94 12.19
N SER A 54 -4.09 4.08 12.24
CA SER A 54 -4.61 5.34 12.78
C SER A 54 -5.47 6.16 11.81
N VAL A 55 -5.35 5.92 10.49
CA VAL A 55 -5.95 6.77 9.43
C VAL A 55 -7.29 6.24 8.91
N SER A 56 -7.70 5.01 9.25
CA SER A 56 -9.00 4.47 8.81
C SER A 56 -10.16 4.96 9.69
N LYS A 57 -10.51 6.24 9.56
CA LYS A 57 -11.82 6.81 9.93
C LYS A 57 -11.98 8.20 9.31
N ARG A 58 -12.20 8.24 7.99
CA ARG A 58 -12.73 9.43 7.32
C ARG A 58 -13.90 9.04 6.43
N GLN A 59 -15.01 8.67 7.07
CA GLN A 59 -16.33 8.63 6.44
C GLN A 59 -17.25 9.67 7.11
N LYS A 60 -18.06 10.29 6.25
CA LYS A 60 -18.92 11.45 6.50
C LYS A 60 -19.90 11.19 7.66
N SER A 61 -20.14 12.26 8.40
CA SER A 61 -21.08 12.38 9.50
C SER A 61 -22.52 11.99 9.13
N THR A 62 -23.04 10.97 9.81
CA THR A 62 -24.44 10.91 10.25
C THR A 62 -24.45 10.37 11.69
N ALA A 63 -25.34 10.93 12.50
CA ALA A 63 -25.40 10.74 13.95
C ALA A 63 -25.59 9.27 14.36
N ALA A 64 -25.10 8.95 15.56
CA ALA A 64 -25.12 7.63 16.23
C ALA A 64 -24.04 6.63 15.77
N THR A 65 -22.76 6.98 15.93
CA THR A 65 -21.68 5.97 16.00
C THR A 65 -21.31 5.73 17.45
N ALA A 66 -21.37 4.47 17.86
CA ALA A 66 -20.98 3.98 19.18
C ALA A 66 -19.67 4.63 19.67
N ARG A 67 -19.71 5.17 20.89
CA ARG A 67 -18.58 5.78 21.61
C ARG A 67 -17.34 4.87 21.50
N ALA A 68 -16.28 5.36 20.86
CA ALA A 68 -14.97 4.75 20.95
C ALA A 68 -14.55 4.79 22.43
N SER A 69 -14.58 3.64 23.10
CA SER A 69 -14.51 3.57 24.56
C SER A 69 -13.08 3.77 25.07
N GLY A 70 -12.91 4.79 25.91
CA GLY A 70 -11.90 4.86 26.95
C GLY A 70 -10.68 5.72 26.64
N TRP A 71 -9.95 5.41 25.58
CA TRP A 71 -8.57 5.91 25.44
C TRP A 71 -8.49 7.33 24.88
N THR A 72 -7.66 8.14 25.53
CA THR A 72 -7.31 9.50 25.08
C THR A 72 -5.79 9.59 24.93
N ARG A 73 -5.34 9.99 23.74
CA ARG A 73 -3.94 10.34 23.49
C ARG A 73 -3.71 11.77 23.96
N ILE A 74 -2.66 11.95 24.75
CA ILE A 74 -2.16 13.23 25.24
C ILE A 74 -0.86 13.55 24.51
N THR A 75 -0.75 14.77 23.98
CA THR A 75 0.46 15.29 23.34
C THR A 75 0.93 16.52 24.10
N VAL A 76 2.16 16.49 24.61
CA VAL A 76 2.84 17.62 25.23
C VAL A 76 3.80 18.22 24.20
N ARG A 77 3.51 19.45 23.78
CA ARG A 77 4.29 20.14 22.73
C ARG A 77 5.67 20.54 23.23
N ASN A 78 6.68 20.34 22.40
CA ASN A 78 8.08 20.67 22.69
C ASN A 78 8.55 20.14 24.06
N GLY A 79 8.11 18.93 24.44
CA GLY A 79 8.39 18.34 25.75
C GLY A 79 9.58 17.39 25.78
N LYS A 80 10.26 17.13 24.64
CA LYS A 80 11.34 16.14 24.54
C LYS A 80 12.55 16.43 25.43
N ASP A 81 12.74 17.68 25.84
CA ASP A 81 13.75 18.11 26.80
C ASP A 81 13.36 17.82 28.26
N LEU A 82 12.10 17.50 28.53
CA LEU A 82 11.59 17.12 29.84
C LEU A 82 11.58 15.60 29.98
N SER A 83 11.93 15.10 31.16
CA SER A 83 11.74 13.69 31.47
C SER A 83 10.24 13.38 31.61
N GLY A 84 9.83 12.15 31.27
CA GLY A 84 8.45 11.70 31.45
C GLY A 84 7.97 11.88 32.90
N SER A 85 8.85 11.64 33.88
CA SER A 85 8.56 11.86 35.30
C SER A 85 8.30 13.33 35.65
N GLU A 86 9.01 14.29 35.06
CA GLU A 86 8.78 15.71 35.30
C GLU A 86 7.45 16.20 34.73
N ILE A 87 7.07 15.70 33.55
CA ILE A 87 5.78 16.00 32.93
C ILE A 87 4.65 15.50 33.84
N ILE A 88 4.76 14.26 34.33
CA ILE A 88 3.74 13.65 35.19
C ILE A 88 3.67 14.36 36.53
N ALA A 89 4.80 14.66 37.17
CA ALA A 89 4.84 15.40 38.43
C ALA A 89 4.19 16.79 38.30
N ALA A 90 4.44 17.52 37.21
CA ALA A 90 3.83 18.82 36.96
C ALA A 90 2.30 18.73 36.73
N LEU A 91 1.84 17.65 36.09
CA LEU A 91 0.41 17.38 35.91
C LEU A 91 -0.26 17.01 37.23
N GLU A 92 0.35 16.12 38.01
CA GLU A 92 -0.19 15.69 39.32
C GLU A 92 -0.22 16.84 40.33
N ASP A 93 0.80 17.70 40.34
CA ASP A 93 0.80 18.90 41.19
C ASP A 93 -0.32 19.88 40.81
N PHE A 94 -0.60 20.05 39.52
CA PHE A 94 -1.68 20.93 39.08
C PHE A 94 -3.08 20.31 39.30
N LEU A 95 -3.25 19.04 38.94
CA LEU A 95 -4.55 18.34 38.98
C LEU A 95 -4.94 17.87 40.37
N LYS A 96 -3.99 17.84 41.31
CA LYS A 96 -4.16 17.28 42.66
C LYS A 96 -4.75 15.86 42.66
N SER A 97 -4.47 15.11 41.59
CA SER A 97 -4.91 13.73 41.38
C SER A 97 -3.84 12.94 40.62
N PRO A 98 -3.68 11.64 40.90
CA PRO A 98 -2.66 10.82 40.27
C PRO A 98 -2.95 10.60 38.79
N VAL A 99 -1.93 10.71 37.95
CA VAL A 99 -2.02 10.51 36.50
C VAL A 99 -1.42 9.15 36.17
N HIS A 100 -2.14 8.32 35.40
CA HIS A 100 -1.67 6.98 35.03
C HIS A 100 -1.31 6.93 33.54
N PRO A 101 -0.11 7.39 33.15
CA PRO A 101 0.29 7.42 31.76
C PRO A 101 0.60 6.03 31.22
N PHE A 102 0.14 5.76 30.01
CA PHE A 102 0.54 4.59 29.22
C PHE A 102 1.41 5.04 28.05
N CYS A 103 2.51 4.31 27.81
CA CYS A 103 3.33 4.45 26.60
C CYS A 103 3.89 5.87 26.40
N ILE A 104 4.61 6.40 27.38
CA ILE A 104 5.31 7.67 27.22
C ILE A 104 6.38 7.51 26.13
N SER A 105 6.26 8.28 25.06
CA SER A 105 7.13 8.20 23.90
C SER A 105 7.44 9.59 23.34
N ASN A 106 8.66 9.76 22.85
CA ASN A 106 9.11 11.00 22.22
C ASN A 106 8.84 10.91 20.70
N LEU A 107 8.16 11.92 20.16
CA LEU A 107 7.97 12.09 18.72
C LEU A 107 9.17 12.82 18.10
N ASP A 108 9.34 12.65 16.79
CA ASP A 108 10.45 13.27 16.04
C ASP A 108 10.36 14.81 16.00
N ASN A 109 9.15 15.36 16.15
CA ASN A 109 8.90 16.80 16.21
C ASN A 109 9.17 17.44 17.58
N SER A 110 9.91 16.76 18.47
CA SER A 110 10.20 17.17 19.85
C SER A 110 9.01 17.21 20.81
N ASP A 111 7.88 16.63 20.41
CA ASP A 111 6.73 16.43 21.30
C ASP A 111 6.88 15.14 22.09
N VAL A 112 6.17 15.05 23.22
CA VAL A 112 6.03 13.82 24.02
C VAL A 112 4.58 13.39 23.96
N THR A 113 4.33 12.11 23.75
CA THR A 113 2.99 11.55 23.76
C THR A 113 2.84 10.43 24.76
N PHE A 114 1.66 10.33 25.35
CA PHE A 114 1.26 9.22 26.19
C PHE A 114 -0.27 9.06 26.12
N TYR A 115 -0.78 7.99 26.70
CA TYR A 115 -2.20 7.63 26.63
C TYR A 115 -2.79 7.50 28.03
N VAL A 116 -4.05 7.87 28.17
CA VAL A 116 -4.84 7.66 29.39
C VAL A 116 -6.11 6.89 29.07
N ARG A 117 -6.63 6.15 30.06
CA ARG A 117 -7.67 5.13 29.86
C ARG A 117 -9.10 5.67 29.84
N LYS A 118 -9.28 6.92 30.26
CA LYS A 118 -10.59 7.56 30.43
C LYS A 118 -10.63 8.91 29.72
N SER A 119 -11.76 9.24 29.11
CA SER A 119 -11.96 10.55 28.47
C SER A 119 -11.98 11.67 29.50
N GLU A 120 -12.49 11.40 30.70
CA GLU A 120 -12.58 12.35 31.80
C GLU A 120 -11.19 12.73 32.31
N GLU A 121 -10.29 11.74 32.43
CA GLU A 121 -8.88 11.94 32.76
C GLU A 121 -8.18 12.77 31.67
N GLY A 122 -8.46 12.49 30.40
CA GLY A 122 -7.96 13.28 29.27
C GLY A 122 -8.43 14.73 29.30
N SER A 123 -9.71 14.99 29.57
CA SER A 123 -10.25 16.35 29.72
C SER A 123 -9.67 17.09 30.91
N ALA A 124 -9.45 16.40 32.04
CA ALA A 124 -8.78 16.98 33.21
C ALA A 124 -7.35 17.40 32.85
N ILE A 125 -6.58 16.52 32.20
CA ILE A 125 -5.22 16.82 31.72
C ILE A 125 -5.20 17.97 30.72
N LEU A 126 -6.19 18.06 29.81
CA LEU A 126 -6.30 19.19 28.89
C LEU A 126 -6.50 20.53 29.63
N SER A 127 -7.25 20.54 30.73
CA SER A 127 -7.48 21.74 31.55
C SER A 127 -6.21 22.28 32.21
N ALA A 128 -5.14 21.47 32.28
CA ALA A 128 -3.82 21.83 32.76
C ALA A 128 -2.95 22.52 31.68
N SER A 129 -3.40 22.53 30.43
CA SER A 129 -2.67 23.15 29.31
C SER A 129 -2.43 24.64 29.60
N ARG A 130 -1.18 25.07 29.44
CA ARG A 130 -0.66 26.42 29.75
C ARG A 130 -0.81 26.85 31.22
N ARG A 131 -1.07 25.91 32.14
CA ARG A 131 -1.27 26.17 33.57
C ARG A 131 -0.36 25.32 34.45
N ALA A 132 -0.24 24.03 34.16
CA ALA A 132 0.75 23.17 34.79
C ALA A 132 2.16 23.67 34.47
N THR A 133 2.97 23.78 35.52
CA THR A 133 4.31 24.37 35.46
C THR A 133 5.31 23.34 35.96
N THR A 134 6.39 23.13 35.21
CA THR A 134 7.48 22.22 35.59
C THR A 134 8.32 22.80 36.72
N SER A 135 9.18 21.98 37.32
CA SER A 135 10.20 22.40 38.30
C SER A 135 11.08 23.55 37.80
N SER A 136 11.30 23.63 36.48
CA SER A 136 12.06 24.71 35.81
C SER A 136 11.24 25.99 35.54
N GLY A 137 9.97 26.05 35.96
CA GLY A 137 9.10 27.20 35.72
C GLY A 137 8.46 27.24 34.32
N ARG A 138 8.66 26.21 33.49
CA ARG A 138 8.13 26.13 32.13
C ARG A 138 6.69 25.62 32.16
N LYS A 139 5.79 26.29 31.43
CA LYS A 139 4.40 25.87 31.30
C LYS A 139 4.23 24.80 30.23
N LEU A 140 3.50 23.73 30.54
CA LEU A 140 3.20 22.65 29.60
C LEU A 140 2.15 23.11 28.58
N ILE A 141 2.32 22.75 27.31
CA ILE A 141 1.31 22.97 26.25
C ILE A 141 0.80 21.59 25.86
N ILE A 142 -0.48 21.35 26.12
CA ILE A 142 -1.08 20.02 26.03
C ILE A 142 -2.21 20.03 25.01
N GLU A 143 -2.23 19.01 24.17
CA GLU A 143 -3.31 18.68 23.24
C GLU A 143 -3.84 17.27 23.55
N THR A 144 -5.12 17.04 23.32
CA THR A 144 -5.76 15.73 23.55
C THR A 144 -6.56 15.29 22.34
N GLN A 145 -6.58 13.98 22.09
CA GLN A 145 -7.32 13.38 20.99
C GLN A 145 -7.88 12.02 21.42
N SER A 146 -9.13 11.72 21.06
CA SER A 146 -9.68 10.37 21.22
C SER A 146 -8.87 9.38 20.37
N ALA A 147 -8.48 8.26 20.96
CA ALA A 147 -7.61 7.29 20.31
C ALA A 147 -8.02 5.85 20.63
N SER A 148 -7.52 4.92 19.83
CA SER A 148 -7.54 3.50 20.17
C SER A 148 -6.49 3.20 21.26
N PRO A 149 -6.63 2.08 22.00
CA PRO A 149 -5.60 1.64 22.94
C PRO A 149 -4.21 1.61 22.28
N PRO A 150 -3.15 2.07 22.97
CA PRO A 150 -1.81 2.07 22.40
C PRO A 150 -1.32 0.64 22.15
N CYS A 151 -0.74 0.40 20.97
CA CYS A 151 -0.03 -0.83 20.66
C CYS A 151 1.42 -0.68 21.10
N ILE A 152 1.77 -1.25 22.25
CA ILE A 152 3.14 -1.23 22.78
C ILE A 152 4.01 -2.15 21.92
N GLU A 153 5.06 -1.62 21.31
CA GLU A 153 6.04 -2.45 20.59
C GLU A 153 6.69 -3.48 21.50
N LEU A 154 6.96 -4.67 20.94
CA LEU A 154 7.82 -5.65 21.60
C LEU A 154 9.27 -5.12 21.65
N VAL A 155 9.95 -5.44 22.75
CA VAL A 155 11.37 -5.16 22.92
C VAL A 155 12.16 -6.01 21.93
N ASP A 156 13.35 -5.55 21.52
CA ASP A 156 14.17 -6.25 20.53
C ASP A 156 14.46 -7.70 20.96
N SER A 157 14.78 -7.95 22.24
CA SER A 157 14.96 -9.30 22.77
C SER A 157 13.80 -10.26 22.47
N ASP A 158 12.57 -9.76 22.56
CA ASP A 158 11.36 -10.54 22.30
C ASP A 158 11.14 -10.76 20.80
N LYS A 159 11.48 -9.75 19.98
CA LYS A 159 11.46 -9.85 18.51
C LYS A 159 12.47 -10.89 18.01
N GLU A 160 13.65 -10.99 18.63
CA GLU A 160 14.64 -12.02 18.30
C GLU A 160 14.13 -13.43 18.62
N VAL A 161 13.46 -13.61 19.77
CA VAL A 161 12.83 -14.90 20.12
C VAL A 161 11.74 -15.25 19.12
N LEU A 162 10.86 -14.29 18.78
CA LEU A 162 9.83 -14.50 17.76
C LEU A 162 10.43 -14.90 16.42
N LYS A 163 11.54 -14.28 16.00
CA LYS A 163 12.21 -14.64 14.75
C LYS A 163 12.66 -16.10 14.74
N GLN A 164 13.33 -16.55 15.79
CA GLN A 164 13.78 -17.95 15.90
C GLN A 164 12.61 -18.94 15.85
N VAL A 165 11.50 -18.59 16.51
CA VAL A 165 10.29 -19.43 16.51
C VAL A 165 9.67 -19.47 15.11
N LEU A 166 9.51 -18.32 14.43
CA LEU A 166 8.98 -18.27 13.08
C LEU A 166 9.82 -19.09 12.09
N ASP A 167 11.16 -18.99 12.17
CA ASP A 167 12.07 -19.78 11.34
C ASP A 167 11.87 -21.29 11.57
N SER A 168 11.64 -21.71 12.83
CA SER A 168 11.38 -23.12 13.16
C SER A 168 10.01 -23.63 12.72
N LEU A 169 9.04 -22.73 12.58
CA LEU A 169 7.65 -23.03 12.20
C LEU A 169 7.42 -22.99 10.68
N PHE A 170 8.43 -22.54 9.92
CA PHE A 170 8.37 -22.50 8.47
C PHE A 170 8.89 -23.78 7.84
N CYS A 171 8.06 -24.43 7.03
CA CYS A 171 8.44 -25.58 6.22
C CYS A 171 8.78 -25.13 4.79
N ALA A 172 10.08 -25.15 4.45
CA ALA A 172 10.55 -24.74 3.13
C ALA A 172 10.04 -25.64 1.99
N GLY A 173 9.82 -26.94 2.25
CA GLY A 173 9.37 -27.88 1.21
C GLY A 173 7.93 -27.67 0.76
N THR A 174 7.04 -27.27 1.68
CA THR A 174 5.63 -26.99 1.39
C THR A 174 5.31 -25.51 1.33
N HIS A 175 6.31 -24.64 1.55
CA HIS A 175 6.14 -23.19 1.68
C HIS A 175 5.04 -22.80 2.69
N HIS A 176 4.96 -23.58 3.77
CA HIS A 176 3.92 -23.49 4.79
C HIS A 176 4.46 -22.86 6.07
N LEU A 177 3.79 -21.85 6.59
CA LEU A 177 4.08 -21.26 7.89
C LEU A 177 3.01 -21.70 8.89
N ASN A 178 3.40 -22.50 9.88
CA ASN A 178 2.49 -22.98 10.91
C ASN A 178 2.49 -22.06 12.14
N LEU A 179 1.46 -21.23 12.30
CA LEU A 179 1.21 -20.43 13.51
C LEU A 179 0.02 -20.97 14.31
N GLY A 180 -0.45 -22.18 14.03
CA GLY A 180 -1.53 -22.83 14.75
C GLY A 180 -1.16 -23.06 16.22
N CYS A 181 -2.09 -22.82 17.14
CA CYS A 181 -1.86 -22.96 18.59
C CYS A 181 -0.60 -22.22 19.09
N PHE A 182 -0.23 -21.06 18.53
CA PHE A 182 1.11 -20.44 18.72
C PHE A 182 1.51 -20.27 20.20
N SER A 183 0.56 -19.93 21.06
CA SER A 183 0.78 -19.78 22.51
C SER A 183 1.24 -21.07 23.22
N GLN A 184 1.02 -22.24 22.61
CA GLN A 184 1.41 -23.54 23.13
C GLN A 184 2.83 -23.95 22.70
N ASN A 185 3.45 -23.22 21.76
CA ASN A 185 4.83 -23.46 21.36
C ASN A 185 5.75 -23.42 22.58
N THR A 186 6.65 -24.41 22.70
CA THR A 186 7.49 -24.61 23.90
C THR A 186 8.39 -23.41 24.18
N VAL A 187 8.95 -22.78 23.14
CA VAL A 187 9.81 -21.59 23.28
C VAL A 187 9.00 -20.40 23.76
N ILE A 188 7.82 -20.16 23.17
CA ILE A 188 6.92 -19.06 23.57
C ILE A 188 6.36 -19.26 24.98
N ARG A 189 5.98 -20.50 25.32
CA ARG A 189 5.42 -20.86 26.63
C ARG A 189 6.44 -20.74 27.76
N ASN A 190 7.70 -21.09 27.49
CA ASN A 190 8.79 -21.00 28.46
C ASN A 190 9.44 -19.60 28.50
N HIS A 191 9.06 -18.72 27.57
CA HIS A 191 9.50 -17.33 27.58
C HIS A 191 8.85 -16.56 28.74
N ARG A 192 9.60 -15.64 29.35
CA ARG A 192 9.14 -14.88 30.52
C ARG A 192 7.90 -14.03 30.21
N GLU A 193 7.89 -13.42 29.03
CA GLU A 193 6.76 -12.63 28.53
C GLU A 193 5.83 -13.52 27.69
N TYR A 194 4.54 -13.49 28.01
CA TYR A 194 3.51 -14.20 27.26
C TYR A 194 3.21 -13.48 25.93
N MET A 195 3.54 -14.12 24.80
CA MET A 195 3.47 -13.54 23.45
C MET A 195 2.50 -14.30 22.52
N PRO A 196 1.18 -14.28 22.76
CA PRO A 196 0.21 -14.90 21.87
C PRO A 196 -0.01 -14.06 20.61
N VAL A 197 -0.37 -14.72 19.50
CA VAL A 197 -0.59 -14.07 18.18
C VAL A 197 -1.79 -13.12 18.18
N ASN A 198 -2.78 -13.32 19.05
CA ASN A 198 -3.92 -12.40 19.18
C ASN A 198 -3.58 -11.07 19.87
N ARG A 199 -2.36 -10.91 20.40
CA ARG A 199 -1.87 -9.64 20.91
C ARG A 199 -1.37 -8.80 19.73
N ASN A 200 -1.96 -7.62 19.56
CA ASN A 200 -1.66 -6.69 18.46
C ASN A 200 -0.16 -6.44 18.25
N SER A 201 0.61 -6.30 19.34
CA SER A 201 2.06 -6.06 19.28
C SER A 201 2.83 -7.25 18.74
N VAL A 202 2.40 -8.47 19.06
CA VAL A 202 3.00 -9.72 18.59
C VAL A 202 2.68 -9.90 17.11
N MET A 203 1.41 -9.77 16.70
CA MET A 203 1.02 -9.86 15.28
C MET A 203 1.76 -8.82 14.42
N LEU A 204 1.90 -7.60 14.93
CA LEU A 204 2.63 -6.54 14.22
C LEU A 204 4.12 -6.85 14.10
N ALA A 205 4.74 -7.37 15.16
CA ALA A 205 6.13 -7.83 15.10
C ALA A 205 6.31 -8.98 14.10
N ILE A 206 5.39 -9.96 14.08
CA ILE A 206 5.39 -11.06 13.11
C ILE A 206 5.29 -10.51 11.68
N ALA A 207 4.36 -9.59 11.42
CA ALA A 207 4.21 -8.99 10.09
C ALA A 207 5.49 -8.25 9.63
N ILE A 208 6.19 -7.57 10.55
CA ILE A 208 7.46 -6.87 10.26
C ILE A 208 8.58 -7.88 10.01
N LEU A 209 8.70 -8.93 10.82
CA LEU A 209 9.71 -9.98 10.63
C LEU A 209 9.52 -10.70 9.28
N LEU A 210 8.27 -10.91 8.88
CA LEU A 210 7.93 -11.51 7.60
C LEU A 210 8.02 -10.53 6.41
N SER A 211 8.35 -9.26 6.62
CA SER A 211 8.52 -8.32 5.51
C SER A 211 9.70 -8.65 4.59
N GLU A 212 10.74 -9.30 5.13
CA GLU A 212 11.93 -9.71 4.36
C GLU A 212 11.73 -11.04 3.62
N GLN A 213 10.94 -11.97 4.20
CA GLN A 213 10.82 -13.36 3.74
C GLN A 213 9.41 -13.77 3.31
N GLY A 214 8.41 -12.88 3.42
CA GLY A 214 7.01 -13.22 3.20
C GLY A 214 6.66 -13.66 1.78
N GLY A 215 7.51 -13.33 0.80
CA GLY A 215 7.34 -13.74 -0.60
C GLY A 215 7.47 -15.25 -0.84
N VAL A 216 8.14 -15.99 0.04
CA VAL A 216 8.27 -17.46 -0.11
C VAL A 216 7.12 -18.23 0.52
N ILE A 217 6.20 -17.56 1.21
CA ILE A 217 5.10 -18.20 1.94
C ILE A 217 3.88 -18.33 1.03
N HIS A 218 3.40 -19.56 0.85
CA HIS A 218 2.23 -19.87 0.02
C HIS A 218 1.03 -20.34 0.87
N SER A 219 1.27 -20.85 2.07
CA SER A 219 0.21 -21.28 2.98
C SER A 219 0.51 -20.88 4.43
N ILE A 220 -0.53 -20.48 5.16
CA ILE A 220 -0.43 -20.06 6.56
C ILE A 220 -1.50 -20.77 7.39
N ASP A 221 -1.10 -21.39 8.48
CA ASP A 221 -2.01 -21.88 9.52
C ASP A 221 -2.04 -20.87 10.69
N LEU A 222 -3.21 -20.35 11.02
CA LEU A 222 -3.47 -19.45 12.15
C LEU A 222 -4.57 -20.01 13.07
N SER A 223 -4.80 -21.31 13.01
CA SER A 223 -5.83 -21.99 13.79
C SER A 223 -5.61 -21.89 15.30
N ASN A 224 -6.70 -21.89 16.07
CA ASN A 224 -6.69 -21.94 17.54
C ASN A 224 -5.80 -20.86 18.21
N ASN A 225 -5.92 -19.61 17.76
CA ASN A 225 -5.23 -18.46 18.33
C ASN A 225 -6.16 -17.46 19.03
N ARG A 226 -7.46 -17.75 19.10
CA ARG A 226 -8.49 -16.87 19.68
C ARG A 226 -8.50 -15.48 19.01
N LEU A 227 -8.29 -15.44 17.70
CA LEU A 227 -8.38 -14.21 16.91
C LEU A 227 -9.84 -13.80 16.77
N ARG A 228 -10.17 -12.57 17.14
CA ARG A 228 -11.51 -11.98 16.96
C ARG A 228 -11.52 -10.90 15.89
N HIS A 229 -10.60 -9.94 16.02
CA HIS A 229 -10.42 -8.84 15.09
C HIS A 229 -9.20 -9.08 14.21
N LEU A 230 -9.35 -8.93 12.90
CA LEU A 230 -8.34 -9.27 11.90
C LEU A 230 -7.57 -8.04 11.38
N ASP A 231 -7.76 -6.85 11.96
CA ASP A 231 -7.12 -5.60 11.54
C ASP A 231 -5.59 -5.68 11.54
N TYR A 232 -5.02 -6.28 12.59
CA TYR A 232 -3.57 -6.42 12.69
C TYR A 232 -3.04 -7.54 11.79
N LEU A 233 -3.83 -8.60 11.58
CA LEU A 233 -3.51 -9.68 10.64
C LEU A 233 -3.53 -9.17 9.19
N ALA A 234 -4.40 -8.23 8.85
CA ALA A 234 -4.45 -7.63 7.51
C ALA A 234 -3.12 -6.97 7.09
N ASN A 235 -2.26 -6.58 8.03
CA ASN A 235 -0.92 -6.10 7.71
C ASN A 235 -0.04 -7.18 7.08
N LEU A 236 -0.25 -8.45 7.47
CA LEU A 236 0.49 -9.59 6.94
C LEU A 236 0.25 -9.78 5.43
N VAL A 237 -0.95 -9.44 4.96
CA VAL A 237 -1.36 -9.51 3.55
C VAL A 237 -0.41 -8.70 2.65
N SER A 238 0.11 -7.57 3.15
CA SER A 238 1.01 -6.71 2.38
C SER A 238 2.37 -7.36 2.10
N PHE A 239 2.82 -8.23 3.01
CA PHE A 239 4.14 -8.88 3.01
C PHE A 239 4.11 -10.31 2.47
N THR A 240 2.96 -10.98 2.56
CA THR A 240 2.77 -12.39 2.18
C THR A 240 1.79 -12.52 1.00
N ARG A 241 2.02 -11.76 -0.07
CA ARG A 241 1.07 -11.64 -1.19
C ARG A 241 0.83 -12.94 -1.96
N ASN A 242 1.74 -13.90 -1.83
CA ASN A 242 1.70 -15.19 -2.52
C ASN A 242 0.90 -16.27 -1.76
N VAL A 243 0.32 -15.92 -0.60
CA VAL A 243 -0.51 -16.84 0.16
C VAL A 243 -1.78 -17.17 -0.62
N ILE A 244 -1.96 -18.46 -0.86
CA ILE A 244 -3.10 -19.06 -1.58
C ILE A 244 -3.91 -20.01 -0.70
N ALA A 245 -3.39 -20.40 0.46
CA ALA A 245 -4.08 -21.27 1.41
C ALA A 245 -3.99 -20.69 2.83
N LEU A 246 -5.12 -20.61 3.53
CA LEU A 246 -5.21 -20.04 4.87
C LEU A 246 -6.08 -20.92 5.78
N ASP A 247 -5.58 -21.22 6.97
CA ASP A 247 -6.37 -21.82 8.04
C ASP A 247 -6.63 -20.82 9.17
N LEU A 248 -7.91 -20.57 9.46
CA LEU A 248 -8.40 -19.71 10.53
C LEU A 248 -9.36 -20.46 11.46
N ASN A 249 -9.41 -21.79 11.43
CA ASN A 249 -10.27 -22.58 12.30
C ASN A 249 -9.99 -22.35 13.80
N GLU A 250 -10.98 -22.64 14.64
CA GLU A 250 -10.90 -22.54 16.11
C GLU A 250 -10.53 -21.13 16.62
N ASN A 251 -10.89 -20.09 15.88
CA ASN A 251 -10.74 -18.70 16.31
C ASN A 251 -12.09 -18.14 16.83
N GLN A 252 -12.13 -16.85 17.10
CA GLN A 252 -13.28 -16.15 17.70
C GLN A 252 -13.85 -15.09 16.77
N VAL A 253 -13.71 -15.26 15.46
CA VAL A 253 -14.23 -14.32 14.47
C VAL A 253 -15.76 -14.36 14.49
N ASP A 254 -16.38 -13.22 14.74
CA ASP A 254 -17.83 -13.07 14.94
C ASP A 254 -18.56 -12.46 13.75
N SER A 255 -17.85 -11.97 12.74
CA SER A 255 -18.45 -11.40 11.53
C SER A 255 -17.66 -11.74 10.27
N VAL A 256 -18.37 -11.96 9.17
CA VAL A 256 -17.80 -12.11 7.82
C VAL A 256 -17.05 -10.85 7.36
N ASP A 257 -17.43 -9.68 7.86
CA ASP A 257 -16.76 -8.42 7.48
C ASP A 257 -15.32 -8.35 7.98
N GLU A 258 -14.97 -9.06 9.05
CA GLU A 258 -13.58 -9.22 9.48
C GLU A 258 -12.75 -9.92 8.40
N LEU A 259 -13.32 -10.91 7.70
CA LEU A 259 -12.65 -11.64 6.62
C LEU A 259 -12.39 -10.76 5.40
N ARG A 260 -13.23 -9.74 5.14
CA ARG A 260 -13.00 -8.78 4.05
C ARG A 260 -11.69 -8.02 4.19
N LYS A 261 -11.18 -7.86 5.41
CA LYS A 261 -9.88 -7.23 5.67
C LYS A 261 -8.72 -8.04 5.08
N LEU A 262 -8.93 -9.34 4.86
CA LEU A 262 -7.96 -10.26 4.27
C LEU A 262 -8.13 -10.44 2.75
N SER A 263 -9.08 -9.74 2.12
CA SER A 263 -9.38 -9.84 0.68
C SER A 263 -8.21 -9.49 -0.26
N GLY A 264 -7.14 -8.90 0.27
CA GLY A 264 -5.91 -8.69 -0.51
C GLY A 264 -5.18 -10.01 -0.85
N TRP A 265 -5.46 -11.10 -0.14
CA TRP A 265 -5.00 -12.44 -0.53
C TRP A 265 -5.91 -13.06 -1.58
N LYS A 266 -5.27 -13.70 -2.56
CA LYS A 266 -5.93 -14.45 -3.63
C LYS A 266 -6.07 -15.92 -3.21
N LEU A 267 -6.87 -16.15 -2.18
CA LEU A 267 -7.01 -17.49 -1.60
C LEU A 267 -7.72 -18.45 -2.55
N SER A 268 -7.10 -19.62 -2.73
CA SER A 268 -7.66 -20.81 -3.37
C SER A 268 -8.22 -21.80 -2.35
N GLN A 269 -7.61 -21.87 -1.15
CA GLN A 269 -8.03 -22.74 -0.06
C GLN A 269 -8.25 -21.91 1.21
N LEU A 270 -9.38 -22.13 1.88
CA LEU A 270 -9.70 -21.46 3.15
C LEU A 270 -10.37 -22.44 4.10
N ASN A 271 -9.88 -22.51 5.32
CA ASN A 271 -10.53 -23.19 6.44
C ASN A 271 -10.93 -22.14 7.47
N VAL A 272 -12.23 -22.01 7.77
CA VAL A 272 -12.75 -20.94 8.64
C VAL A 272 -14.07 -21.31 9.35
N LYS A 273 -14.67 -22.46 9.04
CA LYS A 273 -15.97 -22.91 9.57
C LYS A 273 -16.05 -22.96 11.09
N GLN A 274 -14.95 -23.24 11.77
CA GLN A 274 -14.90 -23.31 13.23
C GLN A 274 -14.74 -21.92 13.89
N ASN A 275 -15.57 -20.96 13.49
CA ASN A 275 -15.64 -19.61 14.05
C ASN A 275 -17.09 -19.23 14.41
N PRO A 276 -17.31 -18.34 15.40
CA PRO A 276 -18.65 -17.91 15.82
C PRO A 276 -19.59 -17.45 14.72
N PHE A 277 -19.10 -16.69 13.72
CA PHE A 277 -19.93 -16.15 12.62
C PHE A 277 -20.64 -17.25 11.81
N TYR A 278 -20.11 -18.49 11.80
CA TYR A 278 -20.71 -19.58 11.03
C TYR A 278 -22.14 -19.91 11.51
N LYS A 279 -22.45 -19.66 12.79
CA LYS A 279 -23.78 -19.89 13.38
C LYS A 279 -24.87 -18.99 12.79
N ASP A 280 -24.50 -17.89 12.14
CA ASP A 280 -25.45 -16.94 11.56
C ASP A 280 -26.02 -17.42 10.22
N PHE A 281 -25.41 -18.43 9.59
CA PHE A 281 -25.87 -19.00 8.33
C PHE A 281 -26.93 -20.08 8.53
N LYS A 282 -27.99 -20.03 7.72
CA LYS A 282 -29.09 -21.01 7.79
C LYS A 282 -28.86 -22.23 6.90
N SER A 283 -27.96 -22.13 5.93
CA SER A 283 -27.65 -23.20 4.98
C SER A 283 -26.19 -23.14 4.52
N GLU A 284 -25.63 -24.28 4.13
CA GLU A 284 -24.28 -24.36 3.54
C GLU A 284 -24.18 -23.54 2.25
N SER A 285 -25.24 -23.50 1.42
CA SER A 285 -25.24 -22.69 0.19
C SER A 285 -25.16 -21.18 0.46
N GLU A 286 -25.77 -20.70 1.56
CA GLU A 286 -25.64 -19.30 1.99
C GLU A 286 -24.20 -19.01 2.47
N TYR A 287 -23.64 -19.92 3.27
CA TYR A 287 -22.25 -19.84 3.73
C TYR A 287 -21.25 -19.80 2.56
N HIS A 288 -21.37 -20.74 1.61
CA HIS A 288 -20.51 -20.81 0.43
C HIS A 288 -20.58 -19.53 -0.42
N ARG A 289 -21.78 -19.00 -0.68
CA ARG A 289 -21.94 -17.74 -1.43
C ARG A 289 -21.33 -16.55 -0.69
N ALA A 290 -21.50 -16.47 0.63
CA ALA A 290 -20.90 -15.42 1.44
C ALA A 290 -19.36 -15.48 1.37
N MET A 291 -18.77 -16.67 1.52
CA MET A 291 -17.31 -16.84 1.42
C MET A 291 -16.78 -16.52 0.02
N LEU A 292 -17.46 -16.97 -1.04
CA LEU A 292 -17.10 -16.63 -2.43
C LEU A 292 -17.24 -15.14 -2.73
N SER A 293 -18.16 -14.43 -2.07
CA SER A 293 -18.28 -12.97 -2.20
C SER A 293 -17.05 -12.23 -1.64
N VAL A 294 -16.37 -12.81 -0.65
CA VAL A 294 -15.16 -12.25 -0.04
C VAL A 294 -13.90 -12.73 -0.76
N PHE A 295 -13.85 -14.01 -1.12
CA PHE A 295 -12.73 -14.67 -1.78
C PHE A 295 -13.21 -15.39 -3.07
N PRO A 296 -13.33 -14.69 -4.20
CA PRO A 296 -13.89 -15.25 -5.44
C PRO A 296 -13.06 -16.37 -6.08
N GLN A 297 -11.79 -16.50 -5.68
CA GLN A 297 -10.85 -17.46 -6.24
C GLN A 297 -10.83 -18.80 -5.50
N LEU A 298 -11.63 -18.98 -4.45
CA LEU A 298 -11.69 -20.24 -3.70
C LEU A 298 -12.09 -21.42 -4.60
N THR A 299 -11.36 -22.51 -4.44
CA THR A 299 -11.61 -23.83 -5.01
C THR A 299 -11.85 -24.87 -3.92
N LEU A 300 -11.34 -24.63 -2.70
CA LEU A 300 -11.53 -25.48 -1.53
C LEU A 300 -11.94 -24.63 -0.32
N LEU A 301 -13.06 -24.96 0.30
CA LEU A 301 -13.57 -24.30 1.51
C LEU A 301 -13.82 -25.36 2.58
N ASP A 302 -13.09 -25.30 3.69
CA ASP A 302 -13.19 -26.24 4.81
C ASP A 302 -13.04 -27.71 4.40
N GLY A 303 -12.14 -27.97 3.44
CA GLY A 303 -11.94 -29.30 2.85
C GLY A 303 -13.01 -29.74 1.86
N VAL A 304 -14.04 -28.93 1.60
CA VAL A 304 -15.09 -29.21 0.62
C VAL A 304 -14.77 -28.48 -0.70
N PRO A 305 -14.70 -29.20 -1.84
CA PRO A 305 -14.54 -28.57 -3.14
C PRO A 305 -15.68 -27.59 -3.42
N VAL A 306 -15.35 -26.36 -3.77
CA VAL A 306 -16.34 -25.35 -4.09
C VAL A 306 -16.73 -25.51 -5.56
N VAL A 307 -17.94 -26.00 -5.79
CA VAL A 307 -18.55 -25.94 -7.12
C VAL A 307 -18.95 -24.49 -7.33
N LYS A 308 -18.22 -23.78 -8.18
CA LYS A 308 -18.71 -22.51 -8.71
C LYS A 308 -19.87 -22.90 -9.59
N GLU A 309 -21.10 -22.64 -9.13
CA GLU A 309 -22.24 -22.59 -10.04
C GLU A 309 -21.78 -21.72 -11.19
N GLU A 310 -21.67 -22.30 -12.38
CA GLU A 310 -21.31 -21.57 -13.58
C GLU A 310 -22.24 -20.37 -13.58
N THR A 311 -21.67 -19.19 -13.34
CA THR A 311 -22.38 -17.96 -13.64
C THR A 311 -22.83 -18.19 -15.06
N VAL A 312 -24.16 -18.24 -15.26
CA VAL A 312 -24.76 -18.25 -16.58
C VAL A 312 -24.17 -17.02 -17.24
N ASN A 313 -23.08 -17.24 -17.95
CA ASN A 313 -22.40 -16.25 -18.74
C ASN A 313 -23.38 -16.08 -19.89
N PHE A 314 -24.36 -15.19 -19.70
CA PHE A 314 -25.02 -14.56 -20.84
C PHE A 314 -23.88 -14.05 -21.69
N GLY A 315 -23.64 -14.71 -22.82
CA GLY A 315 -22.41 -14.64 -23.62
C GLY A 315 -22.09 -13.24 -24.12
N LEU A 316 -21.71 -12.35 -23.23
CA LEU A 316 -20.64 -11.42 -23.50
C LEU A 316 -19.37 -12.20 -23.21
N ASP A 317 -18.64 -12.49 -24.28
CA ASP A 317 -17.21 -12.76 -24.23
C ASP A 317 -16.50 -11.51 -23.67
N VAL A 318 -16.68 -11.23 -22.38
CA VAL A 318 -15.78 -10.36 -21.63
C VAL A 318 -14.65 -11.28 -21.21
N PRO A 319 -13.47 -11.20 -21.86
CA PRO A 319 -12.35 -12.01 -21.42
C PRO A 319 -12.12 -11.69 -19.95
N THR A 320 -12.14 -12.73 -19.13
CA THR A 320 -11.93 -12.68 -17.69
C THR A 320 -10.46 -12.36 -17.42
N VAL A 321 -10.02 -11.18 -17.83
CA VAL A 321 -8.74 -10.62 -17.47
C VAL A 321 -9.01 -9.76 -16.25
N SER A 322 -8.40 -10.12 -15.13
CA SER A 322 -8.09 -9.16 -14.07
C SER A 322 -7.75 -7.80 -14.69
N ALA A 323 -8.20 -6.70 -14.10
CA ALA A 323 -8.16 -5.30 -14.57
C ALA A 323 -6.77 -4.71 -15.01
N ALA A 324 -5.97 -5.45 -15.76
CA ALA A 324 -4.64 -5.15 -16.23
C ALA A 324 -4.34 -5.96 -17.50
N GLN A 325 -5.12 -5.75 -18.56
CA GLN A 325 -4.66 -5.73 -19.95
C GLN A 325 -5.90 -5.60 -20.84
N ILE A 326 -6.31 -4.36 -21.09
CA ILE A 326 -7.00 -4.07 -22.34
C ILE A 326 -5.94 -4.34 -23.41
N ASN A 327 -6.06 -5.46 -24.12
CA ASN A 327 -5.21 -5.75 -25.28
C ASN A 327 -5.64 -4.79 -26.39
N TRP A 328 -5.07 -3.59 -26.36
CA TRP A 328 -5.15 -2.68 -27.49
C TRP A 328 -4.60 -3.41 -28.72
N PRO A 329 -5.25 -3.29 -29.89
CA PRO A 329 -4.63 -3.73 -31.12
C PRO A 329 -3.23 -3.14 -31.22
N PRO A 330 -2.23 -3.92 -31.64
CA PRO A 330 -0.88 -3.39 -31.80
C PRO A 330 -0.94 -2.19 -32.75
N ALA A 331 -0.33 -1.08 -32.33
CA ALA A 331 -0.21 0.09 -33.20
C ALA A 331 0.65 -0.30 -34.41
N LEU A 332 0.01 -0.38 -35.58
CA LEU A 332 0.70 -0.58 -36.85
C LEU A 332 1.13 0.80 -37.39
N GLY A 333 2.33 0.87 -37.98
CA GLY A 333 2.90 2.15 -38.45
C GLY A 333 2.17 2.72 -39.67
N SER A 334 1.85 1.88 -40.66
CA SER A 334 1.08 2.27 -41.85
C SER A 334 0.19 1.11 -42.30
N PHE A 335 -0.91 1.44 -42.96
CA PHE A 335 -1.84 0.47 -43.52
C PHE A 335 -2.05 0.77 -45.00
N LEU A 336 -1.77 -0.21 -45.85
CA LEU A 336 -2.02 -0.17 -47.29
C LEU A 336 -2.93 -1.34 -47.62
N VAL A 337 -4.04 -1.06 -48.30
CA VAL A 337 -5.05 -2.09 -48.65
C VAL A 337 -4.53 -3.05 -49.73
N ASN A 338 -3.66 -2.57 -50.63
CA ASN A 338 -3.07 -3.34 -51.72
C ASN A 338 -1.59 -2.96 -51.91
N ASP A 339 -0.72 -3.96 -52.02
CA ASP A 339 0.73 -3.79 -52.24
C ASP A 339 1.06 -3.16 -53.61
N GLU A 340 0.19 -3.34 -54.60
CA GLU A 340 0.36 -2.75 -55.94
C GLU A 340 0.31 -1.22 -55.94
N LEU A 341 -0.42 -0.63 -54.97
CA LEU A 341 -0.52 0.82 -54.81
C LEU A 341 0.67 1.41 -54.05
N LYS A 342 1.44 0.57 -53.34
CA LYS A 342 2.56 1.00 -52.51
C LYS A 342 3.60 1.76 -53.34
N ASP A 343 4.03 1.18 -54.45
CA ASP A 343 5.06 1.77 -55.30
C ASP A 343 4.58 3.04 -56.00
N LEU A 344 3.30 3.12 -56.34
CA LEU A 344 2.69 4.32 -56.92
C LEU A 344 2.61 5.45 -55.90
N LEU A 345 2.13 5.15 -54.69
CA LEU A 345 2.00 6.13 -53.59
C LEU A 345 3.37 6.62 -53.13
N ILE A 346 4.36 5.74 -52.99
CA ILE A 346 5.73 6.14 -52.62
C ILE A 346 6.31 7.08 -53.68
N ARG A 347 6.19 6.75 -54.97
CA ARG A 347 6.67 7.61 -56.06
C ARG A 347 5.98 8.97 -56.05
N PHE A 348 4.65 8.99 -55.88
CA PHE A 348 3.88 10.22 -55.76
C PHE A 348 4.34 11.08 -54.57
N PHE A 349 4.48 10.50 -53.37
CA PHE A 349 4.93 11.25 -52.19
C PHE A 349 6.35 11.78 -52.37
N MET A 350 7.26 10.99 -52.96
CA MET A 350 8.63 11.45 -53.23
C MET A 350 8.65 12.65 -54.18
N GLU A 351 7.92 12.60 -55.28
CA GLU A 351 7.88 13.69 -56.26
C GLU A 351 7.14 14.93 -55.71
N TYR A 352 6.01 14.71 -55.05
CA TYR A 352 5.21 15.76 -54.42
C TYR A 352 6.01 16.49 -53.33
N TYR A 353 6.60 15.77 -52.37
CA TYR A 353 7.40 16.40 -51.31
C TYR A 353 8.72 16.97 -51.83
N SER A 354 9.33 16.38 -52.86
CA SER A 354 10.51 16.99 -53.51
C SER A 354 10.18 18.37 -54.10
N CYS A 355 9.00 18.54 -54.69
CA CYS A 355 8.56 19.84 -55.19
C CYS A 355 8.11 20.76 -54.04
N PHE A 356 7.42 20.22 -53.04
CA PHE A 356 6.90 20.97 -51.88
C PHE A 356 7.99 21.51 -50.96
N ASP A 357 9.04 20.74 -50.72
CA ASP A 357 10.16 21.10 -49.84
C ASP A 357 11.22 21.96 -50.55
N SER A 358 11.15 22.08 -51.88
CA SER A 358 12.08 22.89 -52.65
C SER A 358 12.10 24.35 -52.19
N THR A 359 13.29 24.95 -52.10
CA THR A 359 13.44 26.37 -51.76
C THR A 359 13.09 27.30 -52.92
N GLU A 360 12.96 26.77 -54.14
CA GLU A 360 12.67 27.53 -55.35
C GLU A 360 11.17 27.58 -55.65
N THR A 361 10.63 28.80 -55.82
CA THR A 361 9.19 29.01 -56.09
C THR A 361 8.74 28.33 -57.40
N SER A 362 9.60 28.33 -58.42
CA SER A 362 9.34 27.70 -59.73
C SER A 362 9.15 26.18 -59.64
N GLN A 363 9.75 25.52 -58.63
CA GLN A 363 9.58 24.10 -58.42
C GLN A 363 8.29 23.79 -57.65
N ARG A 364 7.88 24.67 -56.73
CA ARG A 364 6.57 24.58 -56.08
C ARG A 364 5.41 24.82 -57.04
N GLU A 365 5.57 25.66 -58.05
CA GLU A 365 4.54 25.88 -59.09
C GLU A 365 4.18 24.61 -59.86
N LYS A 366 5.11 23.65 -59.99
CA LYS A 366 4.84 22.35 -60.63
C LYS A 366 3.78 21.53 -59.89
N LEU A 367 3.58 21.79 -58.59
CA LEU A 367 2.52 21.15 -57.81
C LEU A 367 1.13 21.47 -58.35
N LEU A 368 0.95 22.56 -59.11
CA LEU A 368 -0.33 22.89 -59.75
C LEU A 368 -0.86 21.72 -60.61
N HIS A 369 0.03 20.94 -61.22
CA HIS A 369 -0.33 19.77 -62.01
C HIS A 369 -0.82 18.58 -61.17
N ALA A 370 -0.52 18.55 -59.87
CA ALA A 370 -1.00 17.52 -58.95
C ALA A 370 -2.40 17.81 -58.39
N TYR A 371 -2.92 19.04 -58.57
CA TYR A 371 -4.24 19.46 -58.10
C TYR A 371 -5.26 19.56 -59.24
N THR A 372 -6.51 19.30 -58.92
CA THR A 372 -7.65 19.55 -59.81
C THR A 372 -8.18 20.97 -59.61
N LYS A 373 -8.94 21.49 -60.59
CA LYS A 373 -9.57 22.83 -60.52
C LYS A 373 -10.51 23.04 -59.33
N THR A 374 -11.00 21.94 -58.75
CA THR A 374 -11.94 21.93 -57.62
C THR A 374 -11.29 21.45 -56.32
N SER A 375 -9.95 21.35 -56.28
CA SER A 375 -9.23 20.94 -55.07
C SER A 375 -9.40 21.95 -53.94
N LEU A 376 -9.67 21.46 -52.74
CA LEU A 376 -9.80 22.27 -51.53
C LEU A 376 -8.60 22.03 -50.62
N PHE A 377 -8.10 23.09 -49.98
CA PHE A 377 -7.04 23.01 -48.99
C PHE A 377 -7.53 23.60 -47.67
N SER A 378 -7.29 22.87 -46.58
CA SER A 378 -7.55 23.36 -45.22
C SER A 378 -6.36 23.01 -44.33
N LEU A 379 -6.09 23.86 -43.35
CA LEU A 379 -5.02 23.69 -42.36
C LEU A 379 -5.64 23.75 -40.97
N THR A 380 -5.32 22.77 -40.13
CA THR A 380 -5.72 22.73 -38.72
C THR A 380 -4.47 22.64 -37.85
N ALA A 381 -4.48 23.33 -36.72
CA ALA A 381 -3.42 23.28 -35.72
C ALA A 381 -4.07 23.19 -34.34
N ASP A 382 -3.44 22.43 -33.44
CA ASP A 382 -3.88 22.35 -32.05
C ASP A 382 -3.58 23.67 -31.31
N VAL A 383 -4.52 24.12 -30.49
CA VAL A 383 -4.46 25.40 -29.77
C VAL A 383 -3.54 25.32 -28.53
N SER A 384 -3.10 24.10 -28.17
CA SER A 384 -2.36 23.80 -26.93
C SER A 384 -0.93 24.38 -26.83
N TYR A 385 -0.43 25.14 -27.80
CA TYR A 385 0.90 25.78 -27.77
C TYR A 385 0.92 27.32 -27.82
N SER A 386 -0.18 27.99 -27.47
CA SER A 386 -0.18 29.44 -27.21
C SER A 386 -0.46 29.77 -25.74
N THR A 387 0.34 29.23 -24.83
CA THR A 387 0.56 29.83 -23.51
C THR A 387 2.05 30.00 -23.27
N LYS A 388 2.61 31.04 -23.88
CA LYS A 388 3.72 31.75 -23.25
C LYS A 388 3.40 33.24 -23.30
N ASP A 389 3.28 33.76 -22.09
CA ASP A 389 3.23 35.17 -21.75
C ASP A 389 4.20 35.97 -22.63
N TRP A 390 3.68 37.05 -23.21
CA TRP A 390 4.47 38.16 -23.73
C TRP A 390 4.24 39.39 -22.86
#